data_AF-A0A0W8FBR2-F1
#
_entry.id   AF-A0A0W8FBR2-F1
#
_cell.length_a   1.000
_cell.length_b   1.000
_cell.length_c   1.000
_cell.angle_alpha   90.00
_cell.angle_beta   90.00
_cell.angle_gamma   90.00
#
_symmetry.space_group_name_H-M   'P 1'
#
loop_
_entity.id
_entity.type
_entity.pdbx_description
1 polymer ?
#
loop_
_entity_poly.entity_id
_entity_poly.type
_entity_poly.pdbx_seq_one_letter_code
_entity_poly.pdbx_strand_id
1 'polypeptide(L)'
;MDLAGWTVQIEDGAWKGIIPLQGIIDPLGFKVAKGKDAWTTTGNGTVYLYDALGENMDRVYPQSDQSHSHFAYGRIPDGRRRGTSADFAFLRASIGMSNGREVQK
;
A
#
# COMPACT_ATOMS: atom_id res chain seq x y z
N MET A 1 6.23 7.39 -14.79
CA MET A 1 6.94 6.15 -14.42
C MET A 1 6.19 4.98 -15.03
N ASP A 2 6.87 4.17 -15.83
CA ASP A 2 6.29 2.94 -16.41
C ASP A 2 6.33 1.81 -15.37
N LEU A 3 5.21 1.10 -15.22
CA LEU A 3 5.02 0.00 -14.29
C LEU A 3 5.15 -1.38 -14.94
N ALA A 4 5.54 -1.47 -16.21
CA ALA A 4 5.79 -2.76 -16.86
C ALA A 4 6.75 -3.62 -16.03
N GLY A 5 6.30 -4.82 -15.65
CA GLY A 5 7.06 -5.76 -14.81
C GLY A 5 6.97 -5.53 -13.31
N TRP A 6 6.42 -4.40 -12.84
CA TRP A 6 6.25 -4.13 -11.41
C TRP A 6 5.14 -4.99 -10.83
N THR A 7 5.25 -5.32 -9.54
CA THR A 7 4.23 -6.11 -8.85
C THR A 7 3.93 -5.59 -7.45
N VAL A 8 2.67 -5.72 -7.05
CA VAL A 8 2.26 -5.63 -5.64
C VAL A 8 2.06 -7.03 -5.13
N GLN A 9 2.70 -7.37 -4.02
CA GLN A 9 2.50 -8.66 -3.35
C GLN A 9 1.86 -8.43 -1.99
N ILE A 10 0.83 -9.21 -1.71
CA ILE A 10 0.17 -9.24 -0.41
C ILE A 10 0.51 -10.59 0.22
N GLU A 11 1.09 -10.57 1.41
CA GLU A 11 1.35 -11.77 2.21
C GLU A 11 0.45 -11.75 3.44
N ASP A 12 -0.29 -12.83 3.69
CA ASP A 12 -1.08 -13.04 4.91
C ASP A 12 -0.89 -14.47 5.40
N GLY A 13 0.00 -14.65 6.39
CA GLY A 13 0.44 -15.96 6.85
C GLY A 13 1.06 -16.78 5.71
N ALA A 14 0.46 -17.93 5.39
CA ALA A 14 0.90 -18.80 4.30
C ALA A 14 0.38 -18.37 2.91
N TRP A 15 -0.61 -17.46 2.86
CA TRP A 15 -1.17 -17.01 1.59
C TRP A 15 -0.34 -15.87 0.99
N LYS A 16 -0.15 -15.93 -0.34
CA LYS A 16 0.50 -14.88 -1.14
C LYS A 16 -0.36 -14.54 -2.34
N GLY A 17 -0.72 -13.26 -2.48
CA GLY A 17 -1.40 -12.72 -3.65
C GLY A 17 -0.49 -11.78 -4.42
N ILE A 18 -0.15 -12.14 -5.66
CA ILE A 18 0.67 -11.30 -6.54
C ILE A 18 -0.24 -10.58 -7.53
N ILE A 19 -0.10 -9.26 -7.62
CA ILE A 19 -0.87 -8.39 -8.49
C ILE A 19 0.11 -7.69 -9.44
N PRO A 20 0.13 -8.07 -10.73
CA PRO A 20 0.96 -7.38 -11.71
C PRO A 20 0.43 -5.95 -11.93
N LEU A 21 1.35 -5.00 -12.00
CA LEU A 21 1.05 -3.62 -12.33
C LEU A 21 1.24 -3.36 -13.83
N GLN A 22 0.54 -2.35 -14.33
CA GLN A 22 0.63 -1.93 -15.72
C GLN A 22 0.25 -0.46 -15.90
N GLY A 23 0.77 0.11 -16.99
CA GLY A 23 0.54 1.49 -17.38
C GLY A 23 1.58 2.46 -16.81
N ILE A 24 1.28 3.75 -16.93
CA ILE A 24 2.18 4.83 -16.55
C ILE A 24 1.56 5.61 -15.39
N ILE A 25 2.36 5.92 -14.37
CA ILE A 25 2.02 6.89 -13.32
C ILE A 25 2.70 8.21 -13.64
N ASP A 26 1.92 9.27 -13.81
CA ASP A 26 2.43 10.63 -13.93
C ASP A 26 2.98 11.16 -12.60
N PRO A 27 3.85 12.19 -12.60
CA PRO A 27 4.25 12.85 -11.36
C PRO A 27 3.03 13.24 -10.52
N LEU A 28 3.04 12.92 -9.23
CA LEU A 28 1.92 13.11 -8.28
C LEU A 28 0.66 12.27 -8.58
N GLY A 29 0.67 11.46 -9.63
CA GLY A 29 -0.37 10.48 -9.92
C GLY A 29 -0.30 9.28 -8.97
N PHE A 30 -1.34 8.45 -9.01
CA PHE A 30 -1.43 7.23 -8.23
C PHE A 30 -2.00 6.10 -9.09
N LYS A 31 -1.74 4.86 -8.66
CA LYS A 31 -2.38 3.66 -9.21
C LYS A 31 -3.02 2.88 -8.08
N VAL A 32 -4.24 2.41 -8.30
CA VAL A 32 -4.94 1.54 -7.36
C VAL A 32 -4.87 0.11 -7.89
N ALA A 33 -4.30 -0.78 -7.07
CA ALA A 33 -4.36 -2.22 -7.27
C ALA A 33 -5.39 -2.82 -6.31
N LYS A 34 -6.21 -3.75 -6.79
CA LYS A 34 -7.22 -4.43 -5.98
C LYS A 34 -6.73 -5.84 -5.67
N GLY A 35 -6.63 -6.15 -4.38
CA GLY A 35 -6.38 -7.50 -3.89
C GLY A 35 -7.67 -8.30 -3.74
N LYS A 36 -7.67 -9.24 -2.79
CA LYS A 36 -8.84 -10.06 -2.46
C LYS A 36 -9.97 -9.20 -1.88
N ASP A 37 -11.23 -9.53 -2.21
CA ASP A 37 -12.42 -8.79 -1.75
C ASP A 37 -12.60 -8.79 -0.23
N ALA A 38 -12.07 -9.81 0.45
CA ALA A 38 -12.05 -9.89 1.90
C ALA A 38 -10.75 -10.56 2.38
N TRP A 39 -10.18 -9.98 3.43
CA TRP A 39 -9.10 -10.58 4.19
C TRP A 39 -9.75 -11.42 5.30
N THR A 40 -9.22 -12.62 5.55
CA THR A 40 -9.70 -13.49 6.61
C THR A 40 -9.32 -12.89 7.97
N THR A 41 -10.12 -11.93 8.43
CA THR A 41 -10.46 -11.44 9.79
C THR A 41 -9.44 -11.41 10.94
N THR A 42 -8.22 -11.91 10.78
CA THR A 42 -7.19 -12.03 11.83
C THR A 42 -5.77 -11.83 11.30
N GLY A 43 -5.62 -11.46 10.02
CA GLY A 43 -4.33 -11.43 9.33
C GLY A 43 -3.50 -10.19 9.62
N ASN A 44 -2.25 -10.39 10.04
CA ASN A 44 -1.18 -9.38 10.02
C ASN A 44 -0.58 -9.27 8.61
N GLY A 45 -1.44 -9.06 7.61
CA GLY A 45 -0.96 -9.13 6.24
C GLY A 45 -0.10 -7.92 5.90
N THR A 46 0.92 -8.18 5.09
CA THR A 46 1.94 -7.21 4.69
C THR A 46 1.87 -7.02 3.19
N VAL A 47 1.90 -5.76 2.76
CA VAL A 47 1.92 -5.41 1.33
C VAL A 47 3.33 -4.98 0.96
N TYR A 48 3.83 -5.54 -0.14
CA TYR A 48 5.14 -5.27 -0.71
C TYR A 48 4.99 -4.72 -2.12
N LEU A 49 5.87 -3.80 -2.49
CA LEU A 49 6.03 -3.29 -3.84
C LEU A 49 7.37 -3.76 -4.38
N TYR A 50 7.33 -4.47 -5.50
CA TYR A 50 8.50 -4.91 -6.23
C TYR A 50 8.61 -4.20 -7.57
N ASP A 51 9.83 -3.83 -7.94
CA ASP A 51 10.11 -3.31 -9.27
C ASP A 51 10.16 -4.43 -10.33
N ALA A 52 10.46 -4.05 -11.57
CA ALA A 52 10.57 -4.99 -12.69
C ALA A 52 11.71 -6.02 -12.56
N LEU A 53 12.70 -5.76 -11.70
CA LEU A 53 13.81 -6.68 -11.42
C LEU A 53 13.52 -7.59 -10.22
N GLY A 54 12.38 -7.38 -9.54
CA GLY A 54 12.01 -8.10 -8.33
C GLY A 54 12.67 -7.53 -7.06
N GLU A 55 13.22 -6.32 -7.12
CA GLU A 55 13.77 -5.63 -5.95
C GLU A 55 12.63 -5.08 -5.09
N ASN A 56 12.74 -5.27 -3.76
CA ASN A 56 11.78 -4.72 -2.82
C ASN A 56 11.97 -3.20 -2.70
N MET A 57 11.07 -2.45 -3.34
CA MET A 57 11.11 -0.99 -3.34
C MET A 57 10.43 -0.41 -2.11
N ASP A 58 9.39 -1.10 -1.63
CA ASP A 58 8.64 -0.65 -0.49
C ASP A 58 7.84 -1.75 0.21
N ARG A 59 7.50 -1.50 1.48
CA ARG A 59 6.57 -2.33 2.23
C ARG A 59 5.71 -1.54 3.21
N VAL A 60 4.54 -2.07 3.49
CA VAL A 60 3.68 -1.66 4.60
C VAL A 60 4.16 -2.37 5.86
N TYR A 61 4.15 -1.73 7.03
CA TYR A 61 4.48 -2.44 8.27
C TYR A 61 3.31 -3.34 8.70
N PRO A 62 3.53 -4.59 9.14
CA PRO A 62 2.45 -5.46 9.56
C PRO A 62 1.60 -4.80 10.64
N GLN A 63 0.27 -4.87 10.51
CA GLN A 63 -0.62 -4.37 11.54
C GLN A 63 -1.87 -5.26 11.64
N SER A 64 -2.31 -5.46 12.88
CA SER A 64 -3.55 -6.17 13.17
C SER A 64 -4.71 -5.17 13.16
N ASP A 65 -5.69 -5.35 12.27
CA ASP A 65 -6.96 -4.62 12.36
C ASP A 65 -7.90 -5.31 13.34
N GLN A 66 -7.65 -5.11 14.64
CA GLN A 66 -8.55 -5.58 15.72
C GLN A 66 -9.73 -4.63 15.94
N SER A 67 -9.76 -3.50 15.23
CA SER A 67 -10.69 -2.40 15.49
C SER A 67 -12.00 -2.52 14.73
N HIS A 68 -12.07 -3.39 13.71
CA HIS A 68 -13.20 -3.52 12.78
C HIS A 68 -13.68 -2.16 12.25
N SER A 69 -12.75 -1.24 11.99
CA SER A 69 -13.08 0.12 11.59
C SER A 69 -13.13 0.27 10.07
N HIS A 70 -13.85 1.27 9.57
CA HIS A 70 -13.87 1.62 8.13
C HIS A 70 -12.69 2.50 7.72
N PHE A 71 -11.63 2.58 8.54
CA PHE A 71 -10.46 3.39 8.25
C PHE A 71 -9.48 2.61 7.35
N ALA A 72 -8.76 3.33 6.49
CA ALA A 72 -7.70 2.77 5.69
C ALA A 72 -6.38 2.83 6.45
N TYR A 73 -5.60 1.76 6.43
CA TYR A 73 -4.24 1.77 6.97
C TYR A 73 -3.28 2.37 5.94
N GLY A 74 -2.64 3.48 6.30
CA GLY A 74 -1.81 4.24 5.36
C GLY A 74 -0.73 5.03 6.07
N ARG A 75 0.17 5.63 5.27
CA ARG A 75 1.28 6.43 5.81
C ARG A 75 0.86 7.84 6.20
N ILE A 76 1.50 8.37 7.24
CA ILE A 76 1.35 9.75 7.70
C ILE A 76 2.74 10.41 7.83
N PRO A 77 2.91 11.69 7.46
CA PRO A 77 1.94 12.55 6.78
C PRO A 77 1.99 12.45 5.24
N ASP A 78 3.13 12.06 4.66
CA ASP A 78 3.38 12.14 3.21
C ASP A 78 4.00 10.87 2.61
N GLY A 79 4.17 9.83 3.42
CA GLY A 79 4.71 8.55 2.98
C GLY A 79 6.21 8.52 2.68
N ARG A 80 6.96 9.60 2.96
CA ARG A 80 8.42 9.64 2.75
C ARG A 80 9.21 8.84 3.78
N ARG A 81 8.66 8.67 4.98
CA ARG A 81 9.26 7.82 6.02
C ARG A 81 8.81 6.38 5.83
N ARG A 82 9.79 5.46 5.80
CA ARG A 82 9.63 4.03 5.46
C ARG A 82 10.12 3.11 6.58
N GLY A 83 10.50 3.67 7.73
CA GLY A 83 11.41 3.01 8.66
C GLY A 83 10.72 2.20 9.75
N THR A 84 9.53 2.62 10.19
CA THR A 84 8.93 2.07 11.41
C THR A 84 7.40 2.00 11.34
N SER A 85 6.80 1.19 12.21
CA SER A 85 5.34 1.14 12.39
C SER A 85 4.73 2.51 12.74
N ALA A 86 5.50 3.40 13.38
CA ALA A 86 5.05 4.74 13.75
C ALA A 86 4.77 5.65 12.53
N ASP A 87 5.23 5.27 11.33
CA ASP A 87 4.97 6.01 10.09
C ASP A 87 3.59 5.68 9.48
N PHE A 88 2.80 4.81 10.13
CA PHE A 88 1.51 4.34 9.65
C PHE A 88 0.41 4.56 10.69
N ALA A 89 -0.80 4.86 10.24
CA ALA A 89 -1.99 4.82 11.09
C ALA A 89 -3.26 4.54 10.30
N PHE A 90 -4.34 4.28 11.04
CA PHE A 90 -5.69 4.23 10.50
C PHE A 90 -6.19 5.65 10.21
N LEU A 91 -6.55 5.89 8.94
CA LEU A 91 -6.89 7.19 8.39
C LEU A 91 -8.25 7.12 7.68
N ARG A 92 -8.96 8.24 7.69
CA ARG A 92 -10.10 8.43 6.79
C ARG A 92 -9.58 8.77 5.40
N ALA A 93 -9.27 7.76 4.61
CA ALA A 93 -8.77 7.94 3.25
C ALA A 93 -9.86 7.62 2.22
N SER A 94 -9.79 8.30 1.07
CA SER A 94 -10.58 7.93 -0.10
C SER A 94 -9.70 7.14 -1.07
N ILE A 95 -10.24 6.08 -1.66
CA ILE A 95 -9.52 5.27 -2.65
C ILE A 95 -9.14 6.19 -3.82
N GLY A 96 -7.85 6.20 -4.17
CA GLY A 96 -7.35 6.99 -5.29
C GLY A 96 -7.26 8.49 -5.01
N MET A 97 -6.93 8.89 -3.79
CA MET A 97 -6.50 10.27 -3.50
C MET A 97 -5.25 10.24 -2.63
N SER A 98 -4.41 11.28 -2.76
CA SER A 98 -3.22 11.44 -1.90
C SER A 98 -3.64 11.71 -0.45
N ASN A 99 -2.98 11.05 0.50
CA ASN A 99 -3.12 11.36 1.92
C ASN A 99 -2.22 12.53 2.37
N GLY A 100 -1.28 12.96 1.52
CA GLY A 100 -0.46 14.14 1.75
C GLY A 100 -1.22 15.40 1.37
N ARG A 101 -1.21 16.40 2.25
CA ARG A 101 -1.74 17.74 1.95
C ARG A 101 -1.01 18.28 0.73
N GLU A 102 -1.74 18.71 -0.31
CA GLU A 102 -1.16 19.56 -1.35
C GLU A 102 -0.52 20.76 -0.65
N VAL A 103 0.80 20.88 -0.76
CA VAL A 103 1.43 22.17 -0.51
C VAL A 103 1.03 23.02 -1.70
N GLN A 104 -0.05 23.79 -1.55
CA GLN A 104 -0.34 24.89 -2.47
C GLN A 104 0.91 25.77 -2.53
N LYS A 105 1.48 25.90 -3.73
CA LYS A 105 2.56 26.85 -4.01
C LYS A 105 2.05 28.27 -3.90
#